data_AF-A0A7V9WM81-F1
#
_entry.id   AF-A0A7V9WM81-F1
#
_cell.length_a   1.000
_cell.length_b   1.000
_cell.length_c   1.000
_cell.angle_alpha   90.00
_cell.angle_beta   90.00
_cell.angle_gamma   90.00
#
_symmetry.space_group_name_H-M   'P 1'
#
loop_
_entity.id
_entity.type
_entity.pdbx_description
1 polymer ?
#
loop_
_entity_poly.entity_id
_entity_poly.type
_entity_poly.pdbx_seq_one_letter_code
_entity_poly.pdbx_strand_id
1 'polypeptide(L)' 'MKGHTLAYRATRGVVGDRFPGSPPMLLLDHVGAKSGTRRTSPLVYVRDGDDVMIVASKGGHPKHPAWYHNLK' A
#
# COMPACT_ATOMS: atom_id res chain seq x y z
N MET A 1 4.77 -10.02 -2.68
CA MET A 1 5.48 -9.09 -3.57
C MET A 1 6.68 -8.46 -2.86
N LYS A 2 7.85 -9.14 -2.79
CA LYS A 2 9.06 -8.51 -2.21
C LYS A 2 9.84 -7.68 -3.25
N GLY A 3 9.84 -8.11 -4.51
CA GLY A 3 10.56 -7.43 -5.59
C GLY A 3 10.07 -6.00 -5.85
N HIS A 4 8.75 -5.78 -5.91
CA HIS A 4 8.18 -4.44 -6.10
C HIS A 4 8.57 -3.47 -4.97
N THR A 5 8.39 -3.88 -3.71
CA THR A 5 8.75 -3.06 -2.54
C THR A 5 10.25 -2.72 -2.52
N LEU A 6 11.11 -3.67 -2.89
CA LEU A 6 12.55 -3.45 -2.94
C LEU A 6 12.92 -2.40 -4.00
N ALA A 7 12.42 -2.56 -5.22
CA ALA A 7 12.67 -1.62 -6.32
C ALA A 7 12.15 -0.22 -5.99
N TYR A 8 10.94 -0.13 -5.43
CA TYR A 8 10.34 1.13 -4.99
C TYR A 8 11.25 1.85 -3.98
N ARG A 9 11.70 1.15 -2.93
CA ARG A 9 12.56 1.75 -1.90
C ARG A 9 13.93 2.14 -2.43
N ALA A 10 14.57 1.27 -3.20
CA ALA A 10 15.91 1.51 -3.75
C ALA A 10 15.96 2.73 -4.68
N THR A 11 14.85 2.99 -5.37
CA THR A 11 14.74 4.08 -6.35
C THR A 11 13.95 5.29 -5.84
N ARG A 12 13.57 5.31 -4.56
CA ARG A 12 12.71 6.35 -3.97
C ARG A 12 11.43 6.60 -4.78
N GLY A 13 10.81 5.51 -5.26
CA GLY A 13 9.57 5.54 -6.02
C GLY A 13 9.74 5.68 -7.52
N VAL A 14 10.92 6.04 -8.05
CA VAL A 14 11.12 6.20 -9.52
C VAL A 14 10.72 4.92 -10.27
N VAL A 15 10.98 3.75 -9.69
CA VAL A 15 10.51 2.46 -10.19
C VAL A 15 9.41 1.93 -9.28
N GLY A 16 8.20 1.80 -9.82
CA GLY A 16 7.06 1.18 -9.15
C GLY A 16 6.09 2.13 -8.45
N ASP A 17 6.28 3.46 -8.52
CA ASP A 17 5.29 4.47 -8.10
C ASP A 17 4.17 4.65 -9.12
N ARG A 18 4.50 4.67 -10.41
CA ARG A 18 3.54 4.93 -11.48
C ARG A 18 3.57 3.85 -12.54
N PHE A 19 2.39 3.35 -12.87
CA PHE A 19 2.15 2.63 -14.10
C PHE A 19 1.32 3.53 -15.03
N PRO A 20 1.63 3.61 -16.34
CA PRO A 20 0.85 4.41 -17.27
C PRO A 20 -0.64 4.09 -17.17
N GLY A 21 -1.48 5.11 -16.99
CA GLY A 21 -2.94 4.96 -16.84
C GLY A 21 -3.42 4.52 -15.45
N SER A 22 -2.53 4.33 -14.47
CA SER A 22 -2.89 4.00 -13.08
C SER A 22 -2.60 5.18 -12.13
N PRO A 23 -3.37 5.35 -11.04
CA PRO A 23 -3.03 6.34 -10.02
C PRO A 23 -1.74 5.96 -9.29
N PRO A 24 -1.07 6.92 -8.62
CA PRO A 24 0.22 6.69 -7.99
C PRO A 24 0.13 5.69 -6.84
N MET A 25 1.26 5.07 -6.52
CA MET A 25 1.37 4.04 -5.50
C MET A 25 2.21 4.48 -4.31
N LEU A 26 1.84 4.05 -3.12
CA LEU A 26 2.64 4.19 -1.92
C LEU A 26 2.95 2.81 -1.32
N LEU A 27 3.91 2.80 -0.39
CA LEU A 27 4.17 1.65 0.45
C LEU A 27 3.61 1.91 1.85
N LEU A 28 2.59 1.15 2.24
CA LEU A 28 2.04 1.18 3.59
C LEU A 28 2.81 0.17 4.46
N ASP A 29 3.61 0.67 5.39
CA ASP A 29 4.19 -0.14 6.45
C ASP A 29 3.18 -0.29 7.59
N HIS A 30 2.97 -1.51 8.06
CA HIS A 30 2.03 -1.82 9.15
C HIS A 30 2.51 -2.99 10.00
N VAL A 31 1.92 -3.13 11.19
CA VAL A 31 2.18 -4.22 12.12
C VAL A 31 0.92 -5.07 12.23
N GLY A 32 1.06 -6.39 12.05
CA GLY A 32 -0.07 -7.31 12.17
C GLY A 32 -0.70 -7.25 13.56
N ALA A 33 -1.97 -6.84 13.67
CA ALA A 33 -2.66 -6.62 14.95
C ALA A 33 -2.69 -7.87 15.85
N LYS A 34 -2.72 -9.06 15.25
CA LYS A 34 -2.68 -10.35 15.98
C LYS A 34 -1.28 -10.92 16.13
N SER A 35 -0.38 -10.67 15.17
CA SER A 35 0.90 -11.38 15.07
C SER A 35 2.11 -10.55 15.46
N GLY A 36 1.98 -9.23 15.63
CA GLY A 36 3.09 -8.30 15.86
C GLY A 36 4.08 -8.19 14.70
N THR A 37 3.82 -8.87 13.57
CA THR A 37 4.77 -8.95 12.46
C THR A 37 4.73 -7.67 11.62
N ARG A 38 5.89 -7.06 11.39
CA ARG A 38 6.04 -5.93 10.45
C ARG A 38 5.83 -6.41 9.00
N ARG A 39 5.02 -5.68 8.26
CA ARG A 39 4.66 -5.97 6.86
C ARG A 39 4.59 -4.68 6.07
N THR A 40 4.74 -4.81 4.75
CA THR A 40 4.56 -3.71 3.81
C THR A 40 3.52 -4.10 2.77
N SER A 41 2.57 -3.21 2.50
CA SER A 41 1.54 -3.37 1.48
C SER A 41 1.66 -2.23 0.46
N PRO A 42 2.01 -2.50 -0.80
CA PRO A 42 1.92 -1.50 -1.86
C PRO A 42 0.44 -1.22 -2.19
N LEU A 43 0.05 0.04 -2.20
CA LEU A 43 -1.33 0.48 -2.40
C LEU A 43 -1.37 1.67 -3.36
N VAL A 44 -2.43 1.73 -4.15
CA VAL A 44 -2.79 2.94 -4.87
C VAL A 44 -3.33 3.97 -3.88
N TYR A 45 -2.99 5.24 -4.06
CA TYR A 45 -3.52 6.34 -3.27
C TYR A 45 -4.00 7.50 -4.14
N VAL A 46 -4.83 8.35 -3.55
CA VAL A 46 -5.19 9.66 -4.09
C VAL A 46 -4.94 10.71 -3.01
N ARG A 47 -4.82 11.97 -3.41
CA ARG A 47 -4.76 13.10 -2.47
C ARG A 47 -6.06 13.86 -2.46
N ASP A 48 -6.45 14.30 -1.27
CA ASP A 48 -7.54 15.25 -1.03
C ASP A 48 -6.98 16.39 -0.18
N GLY A 49 -6.63 17.51 -0.83
CA GLY A 49 -5.81 18.55 -0.20
C GLY A 49 -4.48 18.00 0.30
N ASP A 50 -4.25 18.13 1.62
CA ASP A 50 -3.05 17.61 2.30
C ASP A 50 -3.20 16.14 2.74
N ASP A 51 -4.41 15.58 2.65
CA ASP A 51 -4.69 14.22 3.07
C ASP A 51 -4.33 13.18 2.00
N VAL A 52 -3.91 12.00 2.47
CA VAL A 52 -3.64 10.82 1.64
C VAL A 52 -4.73 9.80 1.87
N MET A 53 -5.51 9.51 0.83
CA MET A 53 -6.58 8.53 0.88
C MET A 53 -6.14 7.22 0.22
N ILE A 54 -6.37 6.11 0.92
CA ILE A 54 -6.17 4.74 0.42
C ILE A 54 -7.49 3.97 0.50
N VAL A 55 -7.73 3.08 -0.46
CA VAL A 55 -8.96 2.28 -0.51
C VAL A 55 -8.65 0.86 -0.05
N ALA A 56 -9.40 0.36 0.94
CA ALA A 56 -9.32 -1.02 1.45
C ALA A 56 -9.92 -2.06 0.49
N SER A 57 -9.62 -1.94 -0.80
CA SER A 57 -10.03 -2.88 -1.84
C SER A 57 -9.07 -4.07 -1.91
N LYS A 58 -9.65 -5.25 -2.10
CA LYS A 58 -8.92 -6.52 -2.31
C LYS A 58 -9.47 -7.22 -3.56
N GLY A 59 -9.64 -6.47 -4.65
CA GLY A 59 -10.13 -7.00 -5.93
C GLY A 59 -11.54 -7.61 -5.84
N GLY A 60 -12.45 -6.99 -5.09
CA GLY A 60 -13.82 -7.48 -4.91
C GLY A 60 -13.98 -8.63 -3.91
N HIS A 61 -12.90 -9.05 -3.23
CA HIS A 61 -12.97 -10.10 -2.23
C HIS A 61 -13.95 -9.72 -1.08
N PRO A 62 -14.80 -10.64 -0.59
CA PRO A 62 -15.84 -10.35 0.42
C PRO A 62 -15.30 -10.02 1.82
N LYS A 63 -13.98 -9.98 2.00
CA LYS A 63 -13.32 -9.71 3.28
C LYS A 63 -12.31 -8.61 3.07
N HIS A 64 -12.25 -7.68 4.01
CA HIS A 64 -11.26 -6.60 4.00
C HIS A 64 -9.83 -7.16 3.98
N PRO A 65 -8.88 -6.43 3.36
CA PRO A 65 -7.47 -6.80 3.40
C PRO A 65 -6.96 -6.71 4.84
N ALA A 66 -6.05 -7.60 5.23
CA ALA A 66 -5.57 -7.67 6.62
C ALA A 66 -4.99 -6.36 7.16
N TRP A 67 -4.36 -5.55 6.30
CA TRP A 67 -3.81 -4.24 6.70
C TRP A 67 -4.88 -3.27 7.18
N TYR A 68 -6.12 -3.38 6.70
CA TYR A 68 -7.24 -2.53 7.12
C TYR A 68 -7.46 -2.62 8.63
N HIS A 69 -7.36 -3.83 9.20
CA HIS A 69 -7.50 -4.06 10.64
C HIS A 69 -6.26 -3.70 11.45
N ASN A 70 -5.13 -3.42 10.79
CA ASN A 70 -3.88 -3.06 11.44
C ASN A 70 -3.74 -1.55 11.62
N LEU A 71 -4.43 -0.76 10.80
CA LEU A 71 -4.52 0.69 10.96
C LEU A 71 -5.55 1.00 12.05
N LYS A 72 -5.13 1.75 13.07
CA LYS A 72 -5.98 2.29 14.12
C LYS A 72 -5.89 3.80 14.09
#